data_AF-X1PNP2-F1
#
_entry.id   AF-X1PNP2-F1
#
_cell.length_a   1.000
_cell.length_b   1.000
_cell.length_c   1.000
_cell.angle_alpha   90.00
_cell.angle_beta   90.00
_cell.angle_gamma   90.00
#
_symmetry.space_group_name_H-M   'P 1'
#
loop_
_entity.id
_entity.type
_entity.pdbx_description
1 polymer ?
#
loop_
_entity_poly.entity_id
_entity_poly.type
_entity_poly.pdbx_seq_one_letter_code
_entity_poly.pdbx_strand_id
1 'polypeptide(L)' 'MLSVWRDIVVFLDASLPGEKVGAHAARLAKKHGAYLVGVYGLTRAAYGSASENFARGSEAIRQVIVRQRSADENKLIRS' A
#
# COMPACT_ATOMS: atom_id res chain seq x y z
N MET A 1 -0.69 30.27 -18.60
CA MET A 1 -1.28 29.65 -17.39
C MET A 1 -0.33 28.58 -16.90
N LEU A 2 0.32 28.79 -15.75
CA LEU A 2 1.12 27.73 -15.11
C LEU A 2 0.14 26.66 -14.62
N SER A 3 0.32 25.41 -15.06
CA SER A 3 -0.43 24.25 -14.59
C SER A 3 -0.36 24.20 -13.06
N VAL A 4 -1.48 24.49 -12.39
CA VAL A 4 -1.59 24.35 -10.92
C VAL A 4 -1.92 22.90 -10.66
N TRP A 5 -0.92 22.15 -10.21
CA TRP A 5 -1.13 20.80 -9.71
C TRP A 5 -2.03 20.90 -8.47
N ARG A 6 -3.24 20.35 -8.55
CA ARG A 6 -4.18 20.29 -7.40
C ARG A 6 -3.94 19.06 -6.54
N ASP A 7 -3.62 17.93 -7.17
CA ASP A 7 -3.46 16.64 -6.52
C ASP A 7 -2.23 15.92 -7.08
N ILE A 8 -1.46 15.29 -6.20
CA ILE A 8 -0.28 14.49 -6.53
C ILE A 8 -0.45 13.13 -5.88
N VAL A 9 -0.43 12.08 -6.71
CA VAL A 9 -0.45 10.68 -6.26
C VAL A 9 0.93 10.10 -6.48
N VAL A 10 1.50 9.46 -5.45
CA VAL A 10 2.81 8.82 -5.50
C VAL A 10 2.72 7.37 -5.04
N PHE A 11 3.23 6.46 -5.87
CA PHE A 11 3.41 5.07 -5.47
C PHE A 11 4.70 4.94 -4.67
N LEU A 12 4.59 4.38 -3.47
CA LEU A 12 5.70 4.18 -2.55
C LEU A 12 6.02 2.70 -2.48
N ASP A 13 7.30 2.40 -2.33
CA ASP A 13 7.81 1.11 -1.90
C ASP A 13 8.79 1.34 -0.72
N ALA A 14 9.16 0.28 0.00
CA ALA A 14 10.06 0.37 1.15
C ALA A 14 11.54 0.42 0.73
N SER A 15 11.83 0.91 -0.48
CA SER A 15 13.19 1.00 -1.01
C SER A 15 13.77 2.41 -0.84
N LEU A 16 15.12 2.51 -0.79
CA LEU A 16 15.80 3.81 -0.79
C LEU A 16 15.46 4.67 -2.02
N PRO A 17 15.32 4.12 -3.24
CA PRO A 17 14.76 4.85 -4.36
C PRO A 17 13.33 5.36 -4.10
N GLY A 18 12.46 4.55 -3.51
CA GLY A 18 11.07 4.92 -3.17
C GLY A 18 11.00 6.09 -2.21
N GLU A 19 11.88 6.11 -1.20
CA GLU A 19 11.99 7.23 -0.26
C GLU A 19 12.32 8.54 -0.98
N LYS A 20 13.28 8.53 -1.93
CA LYS A 20 13.64 9.71 -2.72
C LYS A 20 12.47 10.22 -3.57
N VAL A 21 11.70 9.31 -4.15
CA VAL A 21 10.51 9.63 -4.94
C VAL A 21 9.43 10.26 -4.05
N GLY A 22 9.15 9.68 -2.88
CA GLY A 22 8.22 10.22 -1.91
C GLY A 22 8.62 11.62 -1.41
N ALA A 23 9.90 11.80 -1.06
CA ALA A 23 10.42 13.09 -0.62
C ALA A 23 10.33 14.17 -1.72
N HIS A 24 10.54 13.78 -2.98
CA HIS A 24 10.37 14.69 -4.11
C HIS A 24 8.90 15.08 -4.32
N ALA A 25 7.98 14.11 -4.29
CA ALA A 25 6.54 14.36 -4.39
C ALA A 25 6.03 15.29 -3.27
N ALA A 26 6.52 15.12 -2.04
CA ALA A 26 6.21 16.01 -0.92
C ALA A 26 6.68 17.45 -1.14
N ARG A 27 7.91 17.64 -1.65
CA ARG A 27 8.40 18.99 -2.01
C ARG A 27 7.56 19.62 -3.12
N LEU A 28 7.15 18.83 -4.11
CA LEU A 28 6.32 19.31 -5.21
C LEU A 28 4.93 19.71 -4.75
N ALA A 29 4.29 18.91 -3.91
CA ALA A 29 2.98 19.20 -3.33
C ALA A 29 3.01 20.50 -2.53
N LYS A 30 4.01 20.67 -1.66
CA LYS A 30 4.21 21.89 -0.88
C LYS A 30 4.41 23.11 -1.76
N LYS A 31 5.21 23.00 -2.83
CA LYS A 31 5.49 24.11 -3.76
C LYS A 31 4.22 24.60 -4.47
N HIS A 32 3.30 23.70 -4.78
CA HIS A 32 2.09 24.01 -5.56
C HIS A 32 0.82 24.14 -4.71
N GLY A 33 0.90 23.93 -3.39
CA GLY A 33 -0.29 23.85 -2.55
C GLY A 33 -1.20 22.68 -2.91
N ALA A 34 -0.62 21.60 -3.46
CA ALA A 34 -1.36 20.43 -3.92
C ALA A 34 -1.62 19.45 -2.77
N TYR A 35 -2.71 18.70 -2.85
CA TYR A 35 -2.95 17.54 -2.00
C TYR A 35 -2.01 16.39 -2.38
N LEU A 36 -1.47 15.67 -1.39
CA LEU A 36 -0.55 14.55 -1.62
C LEU A 36 -1.16 13.24 -1.11
N VAL A 37 -1.23 12.24 -1.99
CA VAL A 37 -1.68 10.88 -1.66
C VAL A 37 -0.53 9.91 -1.89
N GLY A 38 -0.12 9.19 -0.85
CA GLY A 38 0.83 8.08 -0.94
C GLY A 38 0.09 6.74 -1.09
N VAL A 39 0.44 5.95 -2.09
CA VAL A 39 -0.11 4.62 -2.34
C VAL A 39 0.99 3.59 -2.14
N TYR A 40 0.83 2.72 -1.14
CA TYR A 40 1.78 1.63 -0.87
C TYR A 40 1.14 0.29 -1.19
N GLY A 41 1.73 -0.44 -2.14
CA GLY A 41 1.26 -1.76 -2.55
C GLY A 41 1.97 -2.86 -1.78
N LEU A 42 1.21 -3.70 -1.08
CA LEU A 42 1.74 -4.94 -0.51
C LEU A 42 1.60 -6.07 -1.53
N THR A 43 2.72 -6.57 -2.05
CA THR A 43 2.69 -7.82 -2.80
C THR A 43 2.30 -8.95 -1.84
N ARG A 44 1.14 -9.58 -2.10
CA ARG A 44 0.87 -10.90 -1.54
C ARG A 44 1.76 -11.89 -2.28
N ALA A 45 2.86 -12.31 -1.66
CA ALA A 45 3.49 -13.57 -2.03
C ALA A 45 2.37 -14.62 -2.08
N ALA A 46 2.30 -15.41 -3.17
CA ALA A 46 1.32 -16.46 -3.33
C ALA A 46 1.33 -17.33 -2.07
N TYR A 47 0.28 -17.21 -1.25
CA TYR A 47 0.22 -17.89 0.03
C TYR A 47 0.00 -19.36 -0.22
N GLY A 48 1.06 -20.14 0.02
CA GLY A 48 1.02 -21.56 0.35
C GLY A 48 0.31 -22.49 -0.63
N SER A 49 0.12 -23.74 -0.20
CA SER A 49 -0.57 -24.76 -0.98
C SER A 49 -2.01 -24.32 -1.29
N ALA A 50 -2.55 -24.71 -2.45
CA ALA A 50 -3.89 -24.34 -2.90
C ALA A 50 -5.02 -24.55 -1.86
N SER A 51 -4.84 -25.49 -0.93
CA SER A 51 -5.73 -25.74 0.21
C SER A 51 -5.88 -24.56 1.18
N GLU A 52 -4.91 -23.65 1.25
CA GLU A 52 -4.98 -22.44 2.08
C GLU A 52 -5.80 -21.31 1.44
N ASN A 53 -6.13 -21.45 0.15
CA ASN A 53 -6.86 -20.44 -0.62
C ASN A 53 -8.34 -20.81 -0.84
N PHE A 54 -8.80 -21.94 -0.30
CA PHE A 54 -10.19 -22.39 -0.42
C PHE A 54 -10.88 -22.38 0.95
N ALA A 55 -11.93 -21.57 1.07
CA ALA A 55 -12.80 -21.55 2.24
C ALA A 55 -14.27 -21.63 1.80
N ARG A 56 -15.07 -22.40 2.54
CA ARG A 56 -16.50 -22.55 2.30
C ARG A 56 -17.26 -22.41 3.61
N GLY A 57 -18.34 -21.63 3.59
CA GLY A 57 -19.12 -21.29 4.80
C GLY A 57 -18.67 -19.98 5.42
N SER A 58 -19.61 -19.27 6.05
CA SER A 58 -19.42 -17.90 6.57
C SER A 58 -18.28 -17.80 7.58
N GLU A 59 -18.19 -18.74 8.52
CA GLU A 59 -17.14 -18.71 9.55
C GLU A 59 -15.75 -19.02 8.99
N ALA A 60 -15.64 -19.96 8.05
CA ALA A 60 -14.36 -20.26 7.41
C ALA A 60 -13.86 -19.05 6.60
N ILE A 61 -14.75 -18.38 5.87
CA ILE A 61 -14.42 -17.15 5.14
C ILE A 61 -13.96 -16.05 6.11
N ARG A 62 -14.67 -15.88 7.24
CA ARG A 62 -14.30 -14.90 8.27
C ARG A 62 -12.90 -15.14 8.83
N GLN A 63 -12.56 -16.40 9.13
CA GLN A 63 -11.24 -16.78 9.62
C GLN A 63 -10.13 -16.45 8.62
N VAL A 64 -10.34 -16.73 7.32
CA VAL A 64 -9.39 -16.36 6.27
C VAL A 64 -9.18 -14.85 6.21
N ILE A 65 -10.26 -14.06 6.24
CA ILE A 65 -10.19 -12.59 6.22
C ILE A 65 -9.40 -12.07 7.43
N VAL A 66 -9.71 -12.56 8.64
CA VAL A 66 -9.03 -12.12 9.88
C VAL A 66 -7.55 -12.49 9.85
N ARG A 67 -7.21 -13.76 9.58
CA ARG A 67 -5.83 -14.24 9.47
C ARG A 67 -5.02 -13.39 8.49
N GLN A 68 -5.63 -13.10 7.36
CA GLN A 68 -4.99 -12.36 6.29
C GLN A 68 -4.77 -10.90 6.63
N ARG A 69 -5.75 -10.25 7.27
CA ARG A 69 -5.62 -8.89 7.79
C ARG A 69 -4.46 -8.79 8.79
N SER A 70 -4.36 -9.73 9.73
CA SER A 70 -3.25 -9.79 10.67
C SER A 70 -1.90 -10.05 9.99
N ALA A 71 -1.85 -10.86 8.93
CA ALA A 71 -0.64 -11.08 8.15
C ALA A 71 -0.20 -9.82 7.38
N ASP A 72 -1.14 -9.07 6.83
CA ASP A 72 -0.89 -7.82 6.13
C ASP A 72 -0.43 -6.71 7.12
N GLU A 73 -1.06 -6.61 8.29
CA GLU A 73 -0.64 -5.71 9.38
C GLU A 73 0.78 -6.03 9.88
N ASN A 74 1.12 -7.31 10.05
CA ASN A 74 2.47 -7.73 10.46
C ASN A 74 3.55 -7.41 9.44
N LYS A 75 3.23 -7.37 8.14
CA LYS A 75 4.18 -6.94 7.10
C LYS A 75 4.51 -5.46 7.21
N LEU A 76 3.52 -4.63 7.58
CA LEU A 76 3.70 -3.18 7.76
C LEU A 76 4.57 -2.83 8.97
N ILE A 77 4.56 -3.66 10.02
CA ILE A 77 5.33 -3.41 11.24
C ILE A 77 6.81 -3.85 11.08
N ARG A 78 7.09 -4.79 10.16
CA ARG A 78 8.42 -5.40 9.99
C ARG A 78 9.21 -4.89 8.78
N SER A 79 8.61 -4.03 7.95
CA SER A 79 9.29 -3.32 6.85
C SER A 79 9.86 -1.99 7.33
#